data_AF-A0A928FTG2-F1
#
_entry.id   AF-A0A928FTG2-F1
#
_cell.length_a   1.000
_cell.length_b   1.000
_cell.length_c   1.000
_cell.angle_alpha   90.00
_cell.angle_beta   90.00
_cell.angle_gamma   90.00
#
_symmetry.space_group_name_H-M   'P 1'
#
loop_
_entity.id
_entity.type
_entity.pdbx_description
1 polymer ?
#
loop_
_entity_poly.entity_id
_entity_poly.type
_entity_poly.pdbx_seq_one_letter_code
_entity_poly.pdbx_strand_id
1 'polypeptide(L)'
;MFIMIASVSQYILSVENSLLMFRTLRDIEPVRGIDGKPICYTGNSAIIFKVRLYGELKALRVYMRHHPNLRAIYRDNLYPRELFICHEGDEEMWADVVLCEWHEGHTLQREIAQHAGNSEAMMQLAQRFEQFAARILDEEWAHGDIKPDNIIVDDEAMHLIDHDAAYRNGFTSEDCIELGSRQYQHPARSAENFGIHIDDYPIALITTALYALAYDSSLAATLHNSDYLLINPAHAIEDRDLTLQHIEELFAARGDAYHLYIARLLHSRNIVLFNLRSYLDPAPPPACNSEELSLNCAHGLWGYTRGDEWIIPPLYDLGFEFSEGTALVQLGRVWHFIDEKGRTIITCGKGHGIKPMRDGKSHIVYEDGSEAIIYRNGEIKKI
;
A
#
# COMPACT_ATOMS: atom_id res chain seq x y z
N MET A 1 2.36 41.84 4.02
CA MET A 1 1.50 41.72 2.83
C MET A 1 0.44 40.70 3.20
N PHE A 2 -0.81 41.12 3.44
CA PHE A 2 -1.89 40.18 3.70
C PHE A 2 -2.18 39.45 2.39
N ILE A 3 -1.99 38.13 2.36
CA ILE A 3 -2.45 37.32 1.23
C ILE A 3 -3.97 37.30 1.34
N MET A 4 -4.68 37.94 0.41
CA MET A 4 -6.13 37.75 0.30
C MET A 4 -6.38 36.29 -0.08
N ILE A 5 -7.06 35.56 0.80
CA ILE A 5 -7.46 34.17 0.54
C ILE A 5 -8.96 34.22 0.24
N ALA A 6 -9.33 33.91 -1.00
CA ALA A 6 -10.73 33.74 -1.36
C ALA A 6 -11.36 32.58 -0.57
N SER A 7 -12.63 32.73 -0.22
CA SER A 7 -13.42 31.68 0.43
C SER A 7 -13.76 30.56 -0.55
N VAL A 8 -13.95 29.34 -0.05
CA VAL A 8 -14.39 28.18 -0.85
C VAL A 8 -15.64 28.49 -1.68
N SER A 9 -16.59 29.24 -1.12
CA SER A 9 -17.81 29.66 -1.82
C SER A 9 -17.51 30.50 -3.08
N GLN A 10 -16.48 31.34 -3.06
CA GLN A 10 -16.09 32.14 -4.22
C GLN A 10 -15.51 31.27 -5.34
N TYR A 11 -14.72 30.25 -5.01
CA TYR A 11 -14.25 29.27 -5.99
C TYR A 11 -15.41 28.49 -6.61
N ILE A 12 -16.37 28.03 -5.80
CA ILE A 12 -17.56 27.32 -6.29
C ILE A 12 -18.36 28.22 -7.24
N LEU A 13 -18.65 29.46 -6.85
CA LEU A 13 -19.37 30.43 -7.70
C LEU A 13 -18.64 30.70 -9.02
N SER A 14 -17.31 30.71 -9.00
CA SER A 14 -16.50 30.95 -10.21
C SER A 14 -16.62 29.78 -11.19
N VAL A 15 -16.57 28.54 -10.69
CA VAL A 15 -16.76 27.33 -11.52
C VAL A 15 -18.22 27.18 -11.99
N GLU A 16 -19.20 27.61 -11.19
CA GLU A 16 -20.61 27.63 -11.61
C GLU A 16 -20.87 28.53 -12.82
N ASN A 17 -20.12 29.64 -12.94
CA ASN A 17 -20.23 30.61 -14.01
C ASN A 17 -19.20 30.35 -15.14
N SER A 18 -19.06 29.08 -15.55
CA SER A 18 -17.96 28.59 -16.40
C SER A 18 -17.82 29.26 -17.77
N LEU A 19 -18.87 29.89 -18.29
CA LEU A 19 -18.89 30.51 -19.63
C LEU A 19 -17.91 31.68 -19.82
N LEU A 20 -17.45 32.33 -18.75
CA LEU A 20 -16.60 33.53 -18.85
C LEU A 20 -15.38 33.52 -17.90
N MET A 21 -15.28 32.55 -17.00
CA MET A 21 -14.28 32.57 -15.92
C MET A 21 -12.98 31.84 -16.26
N PHE A 22 -12.98 31.01 -17.31
CA PHE A 22 -11.81 30.27 -17.77
C PHE A 22 -11.11 30.98 -18.93
N ARG A 23 -9.77 31.05 -18.94
CA ARG A 23 -9.01 31.73 -20.01
C ARG A 23 -8.93 30.90 -21.28
N THR A 24 -8.67 29.61 -21.13
CA THR A 24 -8.34 28.70 -22.23
C THR A 24 -9.26 27.49 -22.29
N LEU A 25 -9.70 26.98 -21.14
CA LEU A 25 -10.63 25.85 -21.03
C LEU A 25 -12.06 26.30 -21.38
N ARG A 26 -12.41 26.17 -22.66
CA ARG A 26 -13.76 26.44 -23.16
C ARG A 26 -14.63 25.19 -23.03
N ASP A 27 -15.94 25.38 -22.94
CA ASP A 27 -16.95 24.30 -22.88
C ASP A 27 -16.78 23.36 -21.67
N ILE A 28 -16.28 23.90 -20.57
CA ILE A 28 -16.25 23.20 -19.29
C ILE A 28 -17.60 23.35 -18.57
N GLU A 29 -18.20 22.21 -18.23
CA GLU A 29 -19.50 22.16 -17.58
C GLU A 29 -19.38 21.46 -16.22
N PRO A 30 -19.69 22.12 -15.09
CA PRO A 30 -19.68 21.46 -13.80
C PRO A 30 -20.78 20.39 -13.75
N VAL A 31 -20.41 19.18 -13.33
CA VAL A 31 -21.38 18.12 -13.05
C VAL A 31 -22.09 18.46 -11.75
N ARG A 32 -23.42 18.44 -11.77
CA ARG A 32 -24.26 18.86 -10.64
C ARG A 32 -24.83 17.66 -9.89
N GLY A 33 -24.92 17.79 -8.58
CA GLY A 33 -25.61 16.85 -7.71
C GLY A 33 -27.13 17.01 -7.78
N ILE A 34 -27.84 16.23 -6.96
CA ILE A 34 -29.31 16.24 -6.87
C ILE A 34 -29.83 17.60 -6.37
N ASP A 35 -29.04 18.31 -5.57
CA ASP A 35 -29.32 19.65 -5.06
C ASP A 35 -29.06 20.77 -6.09
N GLY A 36 -28.63 20.41 -7.30
CA GLY A 36 -28.30 21.35 -8.38
C GLY A 36 -26.96 22.05 -8.21
N LYS A 37 -26.19 21.78 -7.15
CA LYS A 37 -24.85 22.36 -6.95
C LYS A 37 -23.77 21.53 -7.63
N PRO A 38 -22.63 22.13 -8.03
CA PRO A 38 -21.49 21.38 -8.52
C PRO A 38 -21.03 20.33 -7.51
N ILE A 39 -20.72 19.15 -8.00
CA ILE A 39 -20.06 18.12 -7.21
C ILE A 39 -18.60 18.56 -7.02
N CYS A 40 -18.24 18.88 -5.79
CA CYS A 40 -16.88 19.27 -5.45
C CYS A 40 -16.41 18.68 -4.12
N TYR A 41 -15.09 18.52 -4.00
CA TYR A 41 -14.41 18.01 -2.82
C TYR A 41 -13.33 19.01 -2.41
N THR A 42 -13.32 19.41 -1.15
CA THR A 42 -12.38 20.42 -0.63
C THR A 42 -11.21 19.72 0.06
N GLY A 43 -10.00 19.92 -0.45
CA GLY A 43 -8.75 19.52 0.19
C GLY A 43 -8.06 20.70 0.90
N ASN A 44 -6.86 20.45 1.43
CA ASN A 44 -6.06 21.48 2.11
C ASN A 44 -5.53 22.55 1.13
N SER A 45 -5.16 22.13 -0.08
CA SER A 45 -4.45 22.97 -1.05
C SER A 45 -5.28 23.30 -2.30
N ALA A 46 -6.31 22.49 -2.59
CA ALA A 46 -7.14 22.63 -3.78
C ALA A 46 -8.60 22.21 -3.55
N ILE A 47 -9.49 22.66 -4.43
CA ILE A 47 -10.86 22.18 -4.56
C ILE A 47 -10.97 21.39 -5.86
N ILE A 48 -11.49 20.18 -5.79
CA ILE A 48 -11.65 19.28 -6.93
C ILE A 48 -13.10 19.31 -7.37
N PHE A 49 -13.36 19.69 -8.61
CA PHE A 49 -14.69 19.66 -9.21
C PHE A 49 -14.81 18.52 -10.20
N LYS A 50 -15.94 17.81 -10.17
CA LYS A 50 -16.30 16.91 -11.27
C LYS A 50 -16.88 17.75 -12.40
N VAL A 51 -16.23 17.73 -13.56
CA VAL A 51 -16.63 18.53 -14.73
C VAL A 51 -16.76 17.65 -15.96
N ARG A 52 -17.49 18.14 -16.96
CA ARG A 52 -17.51 17.60 -18.32
C ARG A 52 -16.77 18.56 -19.23
N LEU A 53 -15.79 18.05 -19.97
CA LEU A 53 -15.05 18.80 -20.97
C LEU A 53 -15.09 18.01 -22.28
N TYR A 54 -15.63 18.62 -23.34
CA TYR A 54 -15.84 17.96 -24.64
C TYR A 54 -16.57 16.61 -24.56
N GLY A 55 -17.51 16.47 -23.61
CA GLY A 55 -18.29 15.26 -23.39
C GLY A 55 -17.67 14.25 -22.44
N GLU A 56 -16.39 14.38 -22.08
CA GLU A 56 -15.69 13.48 -21.17
C GLU A 56 -15.72 14.00 -19.73
N LEU A 57 -15.81 13.09 -18.76
CA LEU A 57 -15.69 13.43 -17.34
C LEU A 57 -14.22 13.68 -16.98
N LYS A 58 -13.97 14.79 -16.28
CA LYS A 58 -12.64 15.18 -15.80
C LYS A 58 -12.71 15.65 -14.34
N ALA A 59 -11.59 15.48 -13.65
CA ALA A 59 -11.35 16.09 -12.35
C ALA A 59 -10.66 17.44 -12.56
N LEU A 60 -11.36 18.53 -12.26
CA LEU A 60 -10.83 19.88 -12.31
C LEU A 60 -10.32 20.28 -10.91
N ARG A 61 -9.01 20.22 -10.71
CA ARG A 61 -8.37 20.61 -9.45
C ARG A 61 -7.99 22.08 -9.51
N VAL A 62 -8.60 22.89 -8.65
CA VAL A 62 -8.41 24.34 -8.57
C VAL A 62 -7.61 24.67 -7.32
N TYR A 63 -6.39 25.17 -7.49
CA TYR A 63 -5.49 25.44 -6.37
C TYR A 63 -5.85 26.74 -5.67
N MET A 64 -5.98 26.68 -4.34
CA MET A 64 -6.29 27.84 -3.50
C MET A 64 -5.03 28.61 -3.07
N ARG A 65 -3.85 28.03 -3.30
CA ARG A 65 -2.54 28.57 -2.95
C ARG A 65 -1.53 28.26 -4.05
N HIS A 66 -0.51 29.09 -4.18
CA HIS A 66 0.59 28.83 -5.11
C HIS A 66 1.34 27.55 -4.74
N HIS A 67 1.55 26.68 -5.72
CA HIS A 67 2.26 25.41 -5.55
C HIS A 67 3.37 25.31 -6.61
N PRO A 68 4.66 25.50 -6.24
CA PRO A 68 5.73 25.76 -7.21
C PRO A 68 5.99 24.61 -8.20
N ASN A 69 5.73 23.36 -7.79
CA ASN A 69 6.17 22.18 -8.55
C ASN A 69 5.08 21.58 -9.45
N LEU A 70 3.91 22.21 -9.54
CA LEU A 70 2.79 21.68 -10.35
C LEU A 70 3.16 21.44 -11.80
N ARG A 71 3.97 22.33 -12.40
CA ARG A 71 4.33 22.22 -13.81
C ARG A 71 5.19 20.98 -14.08
N ALA A 72 6.07 20.63 -13.15
CA ALA A 72 6.91 19.45 -13.29
C ALA A 72 6.13 18.15 -13.00
N ILE A 73 5.16 18.19 -12.07
CA ILE A 73 4.31 17.04 -11.70
C ILE A 73 3.27 16.72 -12.79
N TYR A 74 2.52 17.74 -13.23
CA TYR A 74 1.34 17.60 -14.09
C TYR A 74 1.61 17.93 -15.57
N ARG A 75 2.75 18.54 -15.89
CA ARG A 75 3.18 18.84 -17.27
C ARG A 75 2.08 19.56 -18.07
N ASP A 76 1.57 18.94 -19.12
CA ASP A 76 0.57 19.51 -20.04
C ASP A 76 -0.84 19.59 -19.42
N ASN A 77 -1.07 18.92 -18.28
CA ASN A 77 -2.34 18.96 -17.57
C ASN A 77 -2.49 20.20 -16.67
N LEU A 78 -1.43 21.01 -16.51
CA LEU A 78 -1.47 22.27 -15.76
C LEU A 78 -1.86 23.44 -16.66
N TYR A 79 -2.83 24.21 -16.20
CA TYR A 79 -3.29 25.47 -16.76
C TYR A 79 -3.03 26.60 -15.75
N PRO A 80 -1.90 27.33 -15.89
CA PRO A 80 -1.55 28.39 -14.96
C PRO A 80 -2.48 29.60 -15.09
N ARG A 81 -2.91 30.16 -13.95
CA ARG A 81 -3.80 31.33 -13.86
C ARG A 81 -5.00 31.19 -14.79
N GLU A 82 -5.68 30.06 -14.70
CA GLU A 82 -6.70 29.64 -15.66
C GLU A 82 -8.11 30.04 -15.23
N LEU A 83 -8.44 29.91 -13.94
CA LEU A 83 -9.76 30.27 -13.41
C LEU A 83 -9.70 31.64 -12.73
N PHE A 84 -10.54 32.57 -13.19
CA PHE A 84 -10.79 33.83 -12.51
C PHE A 84 -11.64 33.59 -11.26
N ILE A 85 -11.21 34.14 -10.12
CA ILE A 85 -11.94 34.01 -8.86
C ILE A 85 -12.75 35.28 -8.60
N CYS A 86 -14.07 35.16 -8.67
CA CYS A 86 -14.98 36.26 -8.34
C CYS A 86 -14.90 36.60 -6.86
N HIS A 87 -14.42 37.80 -6.54
CA HIS A 87 -14.49 38.36 -5.19
C HIS A 87 -14.92 39.82 -5.21
N GLU A 88 -15.29 40.37 -4.05
CA GLU A 88 -15.90 41.70 -3.92
C GLU A 88 -14.87 42.86 -3.98
N GLY A 89 -13.57 42.58 -4.15
CA GLY A 89 -12.51 43.58 -4.21
C GLY A 89 -11.97 43.87 -5.62
N ASP A 90 -11.22 44.95 -5.76
CA ASP A 90 -10.67 45.44 -7.05
C ASP A 90 -9.43 44.66 -7.55
N GLU A 91 -8.87 43.74 -6.77
CA GLU A 91 -7.68 42.96 -7.16
C GLU A 91 -8.05 41.82 -8.11
N GLU A 92 -7.30 41.59 -9.20
CA GLU A 92 -7.54 40.39 -10.02
C GLU A 92 -6.97 39.14 -9.34
N MET A 93 -7.82 38.14 -9.09
CA MET A 93 -7.40 36.85 -8.52
C MET A 93 -7.60 35.73 -9.54
N TRP A 94 -6.50 35.03 -9.85
CA TRP A 94 -6.48 33.89 -10.76
C TRP A 94 -5.91 32.67 -10.06
N ALA A 95 -6.58 31.52 -10.24
CA ALA A 95 -6.14 30.24 -9.70
C ALA A 95 -5.50 29.38 -10.78
N ASP A 96 -4.45 28.65 -10.38
CA ASP A 96 -3.90 27.57 -11.20
C ASP A 96 -4.86 26.38 -11.18
N VAL A 97 -5.01 25.75 -12.34
CA VAL A 97 -5.93 24.63 -12.54
C VAL A 97 -5.16 23.44 -13.09
N VAL A 98 -5.44 22.26 -12.56
CA VAL A 98 -4.99 20.98 -13.12
C VAL A 98 -6.20 20.19 -13.59
N LEU A 99 -6.13 19.66 -14.81
CA LEU A 99 -7.16 18.81 -15.37
C LEU A 99 -6.68 17.36 -15.43
N CYS A 100 -7.33 16.48 -14.70
CA CYS A 100 -7.04 15.04 -14.70
C CYS A 100 -8.24 14.23 -15.18
N GLU A 101 -8.02 12.96 -15.49
CA GLU A 101 -9.10 12.01 -15.72
C GLU A 101 -9.97 11.88 -14.46
N TRP A 102 -11.28 11.77 -14.65
CA TRP A 102 -12.18 11.41 -13.56
C TRP A 102 -12.31 9.89 -13.51
N HIS A 103 -11.82 9.28 -12.44
CA HIS A 103 -12.06 7.86 -12.18
C HIS A 103 -13.36 7.70 -11.42
N GLU A 104 -14.30 6.93 -11.99
CA GLU A 104 -15.47 6.49 -11.23
C GLU A 104 -15.05 5.42 -10.22
N GLY A 105 -15.85 5.22 -9.17
CA GLY A 105 -15.56 4.22 -8.13
C GLY A 105 -15.59 4.78 -6.71
N HIS A 106 -14.97 4.04 -5.81
CA HIS A 106 -14.91 4.37 -4.38
C HIS A 106 -13.46 4.44 -3.91
N THR A 107 -13.18 5.23 -2.88
CA THR A 107 -11.84 5.23 -2.29
C THR A 107 -11.55 3.87 -1.67
N LEU A 108 -10.29 3.45 -1.66
CA LEU A 108 -9.86 2.23 -0.97
C LEU A 108 -10.27 2.28 0.51
N GLN A 109 -10.26 3.46 1.13
CA GLN A 109 -10.78 3.66 2.49
C GLN A 109 -12.23 3.19 2.64
N ARG A 110 -13.10 3.55 1.68
CA ARG A 110 -14.51 3.16 1.69
C ARG A 110 -14.68 1.67 1.42
N GLU A 111 -13.90 1.13 0.49
CA GLU A 111 -13.91 -0.30 0.18
C GLU A 111 -13.50 -1.14 1.39
N ILE A 112 -12.44 -0.74 2.11
CA ILE A 112 -12.03 -1.36 3.38
C ILE A 112 -13.19 -1.32 4.38
N ALA A 113 -13.78 -0.14 4.63
CA ALA A 113 -14.87 -0.01 5.59
C ALA A 113 -16.10 -0.86 5.24
N GLN A 114 -16.40 -1.02 3.95
CA GLN A 114 -17.52 -1.84 3.47
C GLN A 114 -17.24 -3.33 3.59
N HIS A 115 -15.99 -3.76 3.41
CA HIS A 115 -15.61 -5.17 3.29
C HIS A 115 -14.87 -5.75 4.51
N ALA A 116 -14.52 -4.95 5.52
CA ALA A 116 -13.73 -5.38 6.68
C ALA A 116 -14.35 -6.55 7.48
N GLY A 117 -15.67 -6.73 7.41
CA GLY A 117 -16.38 -7.88 8.03
C GLY A 117 -16.46 -9.14 7.16
N ASN A 118 -15.93 -9.11 5.93
CA ASN A 118 -16.00 -10.20 4.96
C ASN A 118 -14.58 -10.58 4.50
N SER A 119 -14.05 -11.67 5.08
CA SER A 119 -12.71 -12.18 4.80
C SER A 119 -12.42 -12.50 3.33
N GLU A 120 -13.42 -12.91 2.55
CA GLU A 120 -13.22 -13.21 1.13
C GLU A 120 -13.09 -11.93 0.30
N ALA A 121 -13.96 -10.95 0.53
CA ALA A 121 -13.92 -9.66 -0.17
C ALA A 121 -12.67 -8.83 0.20
N MET A 122 -12.48 -8.58 1.49
CA MET A 122 -11.28 -8.99 2.22
C MET A 122 -9.97 -9.23 1.43
N MET A 123 -9.73 -10.53 1.22
CA MET A 123 -8.64 -11.10 0.48
C MET A 123 -8.55 -10.62 -0.97
N GLN A 124 -9.69 -10.53 -1.69
CA GLN A 124 -9.68 -10.08 -3.10
C GLN A 124 -9.17 -8.65 -3.23
N LEU A 125 -9.60 -7.75 -2.35
CA LEU A 125 -9.16 -6.36 -2.36
C LEU A 125 -7.68 -6.24 -1.93
N ALA A 126 -7.21 -7.06 -0.99
CA ALA A 126 -5.79 -7.16 -0.62
C ALA A 126 -4.91 -7.57 -1.81
N GLN A 127 -5.31 -8.62 -2.54
CA GLN A 127 -4.60 -9.09 -3.74
C GLN A 127 -4.58 -8.06 -4.87
N ARG A 128 -5.71 -7.35 -5.09
CA ARG A 128 -5.77 -6.25 -6.06
C ARG A 128 -4.83 -5.11 -5.68
N PHE A 129 -4.77 -4.76 -4.39
CA PHE A 129 -3.87 -3.73 -3.90
C PHE A 129 -2.40 -4.14 -4.05
N GLU A 130 -2.06 -5.38 -3.74
CA GLU A 130 -0.69 -5.90 -3.88
C GLU A 130 -0.19 -5.81 -5.34
N GLN A 131 -1.02 -6.24 -6.30
CA GLN A 131 -0.70 -6.12 -7.74
C GLN A 131 -0.58 -4.66 -8.20
N PHE A 132 -1.40 -3.77 -7.65
CA PHE A 132 -1.33 -2.35 -7.91
C PHE A 132 -0.06 -1.72 -7.32
N ALA A 133 0.28 -2.05 -6.08
CA ALA A 133 1.46 -1.56 -5.38
C ALA A 133 2.75 -2.02 -6.07
N ALA A 134 2.82 -3.28 -6.50
CA ALA A 134 3.95 -3.80 -7.26
C ALA A 134 4.19 -2.98 -8.54
N ARG A 135 3.14 -2.64 -9.30
CA ARG A 135 3.25 -1.81 -10.50
C ARG A 135 3.73 -0.39 -10.20
N ILE A 136 3.26 0.23 -9.12
CA ILE A 136 3.69 1.58 -8.74
C ILE A 136 5.18 1.60 -8.39
N LEU A 137 5.66 0.58 -7.67
CA LEU A 137 7.08 0.48 -7.29
C LEU A 137 8.01 0.22 -8.49
N ASP A 138 7.49 -0.21 -9.64
CA ASP A 138 8.25 -0.36 -10.89
C ASP A 138 8.43 0.97 -11.67
N GLU A 139 7.72 2.02 -11.27
CA GLU A 139 7.78 3.33 -11.91
C GLU A 139 9.03 4.13 -11.51
N GLU A 140 9.47 5.06 -12.36
CA GLU A 140 10.58 5.99 -12.05
C GLU A 140 10.12 7.27 -11.32
N TRP A 141 8.99 7.19 -10.62
CA TRP A 141 8.44 8.28 -9.81
C TRP A 141 7.74 7.70 -8.57
N ALA A 142 7.57 8.52 -7.53
CA ALA A 142 6.83 8.14 -6.33
C ALA A 142 5.73 9.16 -6.04
N HIS A 143 4.61 8.71 -5.52
CA HIS A 143 3.44 9.52 -5.22
C HIS A 143 3.62 10.43 -4.01
N GLY A 144 4.33 9.97 -2.97
CA GLY A 144 4.69 10.75 -1.80
C GLY A 144 3.60 10.95 -0.74
N ASP A 145 2.34 10.66 -1.07
CA ASP A 145 1.19 10.62 -0.15
C ASP A 145 0.28 9.41 -0.40
N ILE A 146 0.87 8.20 -0.50
CA ILE A 146 0.09 6.97 -0.60
C ILE A 146 -0.73 6.77 0.68
N LYS A 147 -2.06 6.72 0.52
CA LYS A 147 -3.04 6.41 1.56
C LYS A 147 -4.35 5.89 0.94
N PRO A 148 -5.19 5.17 1.67
CA PRO A 148 -6.45 4.64 1.17
C PRO A 148 -7.41 5.69 0.58
N ASP A 149 -7.36 6.94 1.04
CA ASP A 149 -8.18 8.03 0.47
C ASP A 149 -7.74 8.48 -0.92
N ASN A 150 -6.46 8.32 -1.25
CA ASN A 150 -5.85 8.73 -2.52
C ASN A 150 -5.82 7.61 -3.56
N ILE A 151 -6.54 6.52 -3.30
CA ILE A 151 -6.65 5.37 -4.21
C ILE A 151 -8.13 5.17 -4.51
N ILE A 152 -8.50 5.31 -5.78
CA ILE A 152 -9.84 4.97 -6.27
C ILE A 152 -9.82 3.52 -6.75
N VAL A 153 -10.82 2.76 -6.31
CA VAL A 153 -11.08 1.38 -6.71
C VAL A 153 -12.34 1.37 -7.55
N ASP A 154 -12.23 0.86 -8.77
CA ASP A 154 -13.36 0.56 -9.63
C ASP A 154 -13.44 -0.94 -9.96
N ASP A 155 -14.21 -1.32 -10.97
CA ASP A 155 -14.40 -2.72 -11.35
C ASP A 155 -13.15 -3.32 -12.04
N GLU A 156 -12.32 -2.49 -12.67
CA GLU A 156 -11.22 -2.92 -13.52
C GLU A 156 -9.86 -2.78 -12.82
N ALA A 157 -9.63 -1.67 -12.10
CA ALA A 157 -8.32 -1.29 -11.61
C ALA A 157 -8.38 -0.45 -10.33
N MET A 158 -7.17 -0.07 -9.89
CA MET A 158 -6.95 0.93 -8.85
C MET A 158 -6.20 2.10 -9.45
N HIS A 159 -6.60 3.31 -9.07
CA HIS A 159 -6.11 4.56 -9.64
C HIS A 159 -5.60 5.48 -8.53
N LEU A 160 -4.38 5.99 -8.68
CA LEU A 160 -3.86 7.05 -7.80
C LEU A 160 -4.49 8.38 -8.18
N ILE A 161 -4.82 9.16 -7.16
CA ILE A 161 -5.22 10.55 -7.27
C ILE A 161 -4.37 11.39 -6.30
N ASP A 162 -4.32 12.70 -6.54
CA ASP A 162 -3.59 13.65 -5.67
C ASP A 162 -2.06 13.50 -5.70
N HIS A 163 -1.46 13.79 -6.86
CA HIS A 163 -0.02 13.70 -7.09
C HIS A 163 0.77 14.92 -6.56
N ASP A 164 0.20 15.75 -5.68
CA ASP A 164 0.81 17.02 -5.28
C ASP A 164 2.13 16.82 -4.51
N ALA A 165 2.27 15.69 -3.82
CA ALA A 165 3.49 15.29 -3.11
C ALA A 165 4.45 14.43 -3.95
N ALA A 166 4.21 14.31 -5.26
CA ALA A 166 4.93 13.35 -6.09
C ALA A 166 6.40 13.73 -6.32
N TYR A 167 7.28 12.75 -6.15
CA TYR A 167 8.67 12.80 -6.57
C TYR A 167 8.78 12.49 -8.08
N ARG A 168 9.61 13.26 -8.79
CA ARG A 168 9.99 13.00 -10.18
C ARG A 168 11.52 13.01 -10.31
N ASN A 169 12.05 12.26 -11.28
CA ASN A 169 13.47 12.29 -11.61
C ASN A 169 13.99 13.73 -11.77
N GLY A 170 15.03 14.06 -11.00
CA GLY A 170 15.65 15.39 -10.97
C GLY A 170 15.19 16.29 -9.83
N PHE A 171 14.16 15.90 -9.06
CA PHE A 171 13.78 16.62 -7.84
C PHE A 171 14.80 16.39 -6.73
N THR A 172 14.92 17.39 -5.85
CA THR A 172 15.77 17.42 -4.66
C THR A 172 14.94 17.66 -3.40
N SER A 173 15.54 17.63 -2.22
CA SER A 173 14.81 17.88 -0.96
C SER A 173 14.16 19.27 -0.89
N GLU A 174 14.68 20.26 -1.62
CA GLU A 174 14.09 21.60 -1.74
C GLU A 174 12.76 21.61 -2.51
N ASP A 175 12.52 20.58 -3.34
CA ASP A 175 11.29 20.41 -4.11
C ASP A 175 10.18 19.70 -3.31
N CYS A 176 10.48 19.23 -2.10
CA CYS A 176 9.52 18.57 -1.22
C CYS A 176 8.60 19.61 -0.56
N ILE A 177 7.44 19.86 -1.15
CA ILE A 177 6.45 20.82 -0.62
C ILE A 177 5.65 20.22 0.54
N GLU A 178 5.26 18.95 0.41
CA GLU A 178 4.48 18.23 1.41
C GLU A 178 5.16 16.89 1.72
N LEU A 179 5.19 16.53 3.01
CA LEU A 179 5.73 15.24 3.45
C LEU A 179 4.71 14.09 3.31
N GLY A 180 3.47 14.37 2.90
CA GLY A 180 2.38 13.40 2.95
C GLY A 180 1.85 13.14 4.37
N SER A 181 1.02 12.11 4.47
CA SER A 181 0.19 11.85 5.64
C SER A 181 0.97 11.08 6.72
N ARG A 182 1.09 11.71 7.91
CA ARG A 182 1.89 11.19 9.04
C ARG A 182 1.47 9.80 9.52
N GLN A 183 0.20 9.45 9.32
CA GLN A 183 -0.37 8.17 9.73
C GLN A 183 0.13 6.99 8.87
N TYR A 184 0.66 7.27 7.68
CA TYR A 184 1.07 6.25 6.71
C TYR A 184 2.58 6.26 6.43
N GLN A 185 3.23 7.42 6.48
CA GLN A 185 4.65 7.51 6.18
C GLN A 185 5.55 6.88 7.25
N HIS A 186 6.79 6.59 6.87
CA HIS A 186 7.85 6.21 7.81
C HIS A 186 8.07 7.32 8.87
N PRO A 187 8.07 7.03 10.18
CA PRO A 187 8.23 8.01 11.26
C PRO A 187 9.47 8.90 11.18
N ALA A 188 10.59 8.36 10.69
CA ALA A 188 11.83 9.11 10.50
C ALA A 188 11.87 9.97 9.22
N ARG A 189 10.83 9.95 8.38
CA ARG A 189 10.81 10.67 7.09
C ARG A 189 10.90 12.19 7.32
N SER A 190 11.77 12.81 6.55
CA SER A 190 11.92 14.25 6.40
C SER A 190 12.03 14.63 4.93
N ALA A 191 12.09 15.93 4.62
CA ALA A 191 12.27 16.41 3.25
C ALA A 191 13.57 15.89 2.61
N GLU A 192 14.59 15.60 3.41
CA GLU A 192 15.87 15.03 2.93
C GLU A 192 15.75 13.62 2.37
N ASN A 193 14.62 12.95 2.63
CA ASN A 193 14.36 11.60 2.15
C ASN A 193 13.47 11.61 0.90
N PHE A 194 13.23 12.78 0.30
CA PHE A 194 12.41 12.91 -0.89
C PHE A 194 13.08 12.21 -2.09
N GLY A 195 12.43 11.18 -2.61
CA GLY A 195 13.01 10.27 -3.59
C GLY A 195 12.05 9.16 -3.98
N ILE A 196 12.56 8.20 -4.74
CA ILE A 196 11.75 7.11 -5.31
C ILE A 196 11.18 6.13 -4.27
N HIS A 197 11.78 6.07 -3.08
CA HIS A 197 11.44 5.12 -2.02
C HIS A 197 10.43 5.66 -0.98
N ILE A 198 9.90 6.86 -1.18
CA ILE A 198 8.98 7.48 -0.20
C ILE A 198 7.63 6.75 -0.07
N ASP A 199 7.29 5.91 -1.04
CA ASP A 199 6.06 5.11 -1.04
C ASP A 199 6.24 3.71 -0.45
N ASP A 200 7.48 3.25 -0.22
CA ASP A 200 7.78 1.91 0.26
C ASP A 200 7.04 1.59 1.57
N TYR A 201 7.20 2.46 2.57
CA TYR A 201 6.63 2.24 3.90
C TYR A 201 5.08 2.30 3.91
N PRO A 202 4.43 3.32 3.31
CA PRO A 202 2.97 3.32 3.16
C PRO A 202 2.43 2.05 2.46
N ILE A 203 3.11 1.58 1.41
CA ILE A 203 2.71 0.37 0.68
C ILE A 203 2.82 -0.87 1.58
N ALA A 204 3.94 -1.05 2.30
CA ALA A 204 4.11 -2.15 3.24
C ALA A 204 3.04 -2.12 4.34
N LEU A 205 2.72 -0.93 4.85
CA LEU A 205 1.73 -0.71 5.90
C LEU A 205 0.32 -1.09 5.45
N ILE A 206 -0.11 -0.59 4.28
CA ILE A 206 -1.44 -0.87 3.73
C ILE A 206 -1.56 -2.36 3.35
N THR A 207 -0.54 -2.94 2.72
CA THR A 207 -0.51 -4.38 2.38
C THR A 207 -0.69 -5.23 3.63
N THR A 208 0.11 -4.96 4.67
CA THR A 208 0.04 -5.65 5.97
C THR A 208 -1.36 -5.55 6.57
N ALA A 209 -1.96 -4.36 6.55
CA ALA A 209 -3.28 -4.15 7.14
C ALA A 209 -4.41 -4.84 6.37
N LEU A 210 -4.39 -4.83 5.03
CA LEU A 210 -5.41 -5.49 4.21
C LEU A 210 -5.41 -7.00 4.39
N TYR A 211 -4.24 -7.63 4.37
CA TYR A 211 -4.11 -9.07 4.60
C TYR A 211 -4.45 -9.45 6.06
N ALA A 212 -4.10 -8.60 7.04
CA ALA A 212 -4.53 -8.79 8.42
C ALA A 212 -6.05 -8.81 8.56
N LEU A 213 -6.76 -7.84 7.97
CA LEU A 213 -8.24 -7.81 7.97
C LEU A 213 -8.84 -9.01 7.24
N ALA A 214 -8.20 -9.47 6.16
CA ALA A 214 -8.64 -10.67 5.43
C ALA A 214 -8.51 -11.94 6.28
N TYR A 215 -7.46 -12.05 7.09
CA TYR A 215 -7.23 -13.22 7.94
C TYR A 215 -7.95 -13.16 9.29
N ASP A 216 -8.17 -11.97 9.85
CA ASP A 216 -8.91 -11.76 11.08
C ASP A 216 -9.81 -10.52 10.97
N SER A 217 -11.09 -10.76 10.65
CA SER A 217 -12.10 -9.70 10.54
C SER A 217 -12.42 -9.02 11.89
N SER A 218 -12.00 -9.59 13.03
CA SER A 218 -12.21 -8.96 14.34
C SER A 218 -11.40 -7.67 14.50
N LEU A 219 -10.28 -7.55 13.77
CA LEU A 219 -9.46 -6.33 13.71
C LEU A 219 -10.23 -5.13 13.17
N ALA A 220 -11.32 -5.34 12.43
CA ALA A 220 -12.20 -4.27 11.94
C ALA A 220 -12.76 -3.38 13.06
N ALA A 221 -12.88 -3.91 14.29
CA ALA A 221 -13.33 -3.14 15.45
C ALA A 221 -12.38 -1.99 15.82
N THR A 222 -11.12 -2.06 15.38
CA THR A 222 -10.11 -1.01 15.65
C THR A 222 -10.18 0.15 14.65
N LEU A 223 -10.71 -0.07 13.44
CA LEU A 223 -10.84 0.94 12.37
C LEU A 223 -11.66 2.17 12.79
N HIS A 224 -12.66 1.99 13.64
CA HIS A 224 -13.54 3.07 14.08
C HIS A 224 -12.97 3.90 15.25
N ASN A 225 -11.93 3.38 15.92
CA ASN A 225 -11.43 3.93 17.18
C ASN A 225 -10.03 4.54 17.06
N SER A 226 -9.50 4.64 15.85
CA SER A 226 -8.11 5.00 15.57
C SER A 226 -8.00 5.94 14.38
N ASP A 227 -7.05 6.88 14.45
CA ASP A 227 -6.65 7.70 13.30
C ASP A 227 -5.77 6.91 12.30
N TYR A 228 -5.37 5.69 12.64
CA TYR A 228 -4.56 4.78 11.83
C TYR A 228 -5.41 3.65 11.27
N LEU A 229 -5.01 3.13 10.11
CA LEU A 229 -5.67 1.97 9.50
C LEU A 229 -5.69 0.75 10.44
N LEU A 230 -4.55 0.36 11.02
CA LEU A 230 -4.46 -0.66 12.09
C LEU A 230 -3.21 -0.47 12.96
N ILE A 231 -2.10 -0.12 12.32
CA ILE A 231 -0.76 -0.05 12.91
C ILE A 231 -0.37 1.43 13.05
N ASN A 232 0.18 1.82 14.20
CA ASN A 232 0.78 3.13 14.37
C ASN A 232 2.26 3.06 13.96
N PRO A 233 2.69 3.78 12.91
CA PRO A 233 4.07 3.73 12.43
C PRO A 233 5.12 4.05 13.49
N ALA A 234 4.84 5.02 14.38
CA ALA A 234 5.79 5.42 15.41
C ALA A 234 6.00 4.30 16.45
N HIS A 235 4.94 3.56 16.78
CA HIS A 235 5.02 2.41 17.68
C HIS A 235 5.62 1.19 17.00
N ALA A 236 5.40 1.02 15.69
CA ALA A 236 5.96 -0.08 14.91
C ALA A 236 7.49 -0.04 14.93
N ILE A 237 8.13 1.08 14.59
CA ILE A 237 9.61 1.21 14.57
C ILE A 237 10.27 0.97 15.94
N GLU A 238 9.54 1.20 17.03
CA GLU A 238 10.02 1.02 18.39
C GLU A 238 9.70 -0.37 18.96
N ASP A 239 9.08 -1.25 18.17
CA ASP A 239 8.58 -2.56 18.59
C ASP A 239 7.62 -2.47 19.81
N ARG A 240 6.73 -1.48 19.76
CA ARG A 240 5.71 -1.22 20.81
C ARG A 240 4.28 -1.36 20.31
N ASP A 241 4.08 -1.62 19.03
CA ASP A 241 2.75 -1.77 18.44
C ASP A 241 2.24 -3.21 18.64
N LEU A 242 1.36 -3.40 19.63
CA LEU A 242 0.77 -4.69 19.95
C LEU A 242 -0.09 -5.26 18.81
N THR A 243 -0.68 -4.39 17.98
CA THR A 243 -1.47 -4.82 16.82
C THR A 243 -0.56 -5.42 15.77
N LEU A 244 0.57 -4.78 15.47
CA LEU A 244 1.59 -5.32 14.55
C LEU A 244 2.13 -6.67 15.05
N GLN A 245 2.48 -6.77 16.35
CA GLN A 245 2.95 -8.04 16.93
C GLN A 245 1.91 -9.15 16.77
N HIS A 246 0.62 -8.84 16.99
CA HIS A 246 -0.46 -9.79 16.76
C HIS A 246 -0.60 -10.20 15.28
N ILE A 247 -0.47 -9.23 14.35
CA ILE A 247 -0.51 -9.50 12.90
C ILE A 247 0.65 -10.40 12.48
N GLU A 248 1.85 -10.19 13.02
CA GLU A 248 3.00 -11.06 12.76
C GLU A 248 2.77 -12.48 13.26
N GLU A 249 2.20 -12.64 14.45
CA GLU A 249 1.81 -13.97 14.97
C GLU A 249 0.74 -14.63 14.09
N LEU A 250 -0.21 -13.85 13.57
CA LEU A 250 -1.25 -14.31 12.67
C LEU A 250 -0.67 -14.81 11.33
N PHE A 251 0.21 -14.02 10.71
CA PHE A 251 0.88 -14.40 9.46
C PHE A 251 1.78 -15.62 9.65
N ALA A 252 2.56 -15.64 10.73
CA ALA A 252 3.36 -16.79 11.12
C ALA A 252 2.50 -18.04 11.30
N ALA A 253 1.40 -17.97 12.06
CA ALA A 253 0.51 -19.10 12.30
C ALA A 253 -0.11 -19.68 11.01
N ARG A 254 -0.29 -18.85 9.98
CA ARG A 254 -0.83 -19.27 8.69
C ARG A 254 0.23 -19.78 7.72
N GLY A 255 1.51 -19.62 8.04
CA GLY A 255 2.60 -19.95 7.14
C GLY A 255 2.75 -18.96 5.99
N ASP A 256 2.31 -17.71 6.18
CA ASP A 256 2.38 -16.65 5.19
C ASP A 256 3.70 -15.89 5.32
N ALA A 257 4.75 -16.47 4.74
CA ALA A 257 6.11 -16.00 4.90
C ALA A 257 6.35 -14.61 4.27
N TYR A 258 5.73 -14.34 3.12
CA TYR A 258 5.89 -13.08 2.40
C TYR A 258 5.25 -11.91 3.16
N HIS A 259 4.01 -12.06 3.60
CA HIS A 259 3.34 -11.00 4.36
C HIS A 259 3.94 -10.83 5.76
N LEU A 260 4.43 -11.91 6.39
CA LEU A 260 5.21 -11.78 7.62
C LEU A 260 6.47 -10.94 7.41
N TYR A 261 7.20 -11.17 6.32
CA TYR A 261 8.37 -10.38 6.00
C TYR A 261 8.01 -8.90 5.74
N ILE A 262 6.97 -8.63 4.95
CA ILE A 262 6.49 -7.25 4.68
C ILE A 262 6.09 -6.56 5.98
N ALA A 263 5.38 -7.24 6.89
CA ALA A 263 5.03 -6.72 8.21
C ALA A 263 6.29 -6.38 9.02
N ARG A 264 7.30 -7.26 9.00
CA ARG A 264 8.57 -7.05 9.70
C ARG A 264 9.36 -5.84 9.18
N LEU A 265 9.19 -5.47 7.90
CA LEU A 265 9.79 -4.24 7.34
C LEU A 265 9.28 -2.97 8.04
N LEU A 266 8.11 -3.00 8.67
CA LEU A 266 7.55 -1.85 9.41
C LEU A 266 8.34 -1.53 10.69
N HIS A 267 9.17 -2.45 11.19
CA HIS A 267 10.13 -2.18 12.28
C HIS A 267 11.42 -1.51 11.79
N SER A 268 11.62 -1.43 10.47
CA SER A 268 12.85 -0.86 9.90
C SER A 268 13.04 0.58 10.36
N ARG A 269 14.27 0.89 10.81
CA ARG A 269 14.71 2.28 11.01
C ARG A 269 15.23 2.92 9.73
N ASN A 270 15.47 2.11 8.70
CA ASN A 270 15.84 2.58 7.38
C ASN A 270 14.56 2.94 6.62
N ILE A 271 14.52 4.17 6.12
CA ILE A 271 13.37 4.70 5.36
C ILE A 271 13.19 3.96 4.03
N VAL A 272 14.29 3.52 3.42
CA VAL A 272 14.28 2.72 2.20
C VAL A 272 14.06 1.26 2.59
N LEU A 273 12.95 0.67 2.12
CA LEU A 273 12.64 -0.73 2.36
C LEU A 273 13.08 -1.55 1.14
N PHE A 274 14.39 -1.82 1.08
CA PHE A 274 14.98 -2.57 -0.02
C PHE A 274 14.23 -3.89 -0.27
N ASN A 275 14.04 -4.20 -1.56
CA ASN A 275 13.41 -5.43 -2.04
C ASN A 275 11.91 -5.58 -1.79
N LEU A 276 11.20 -4.60 -1.21
CA LEU A 276 9.73 -4.67 -1.02
C LEU A 276 8.99 -5.11 -2.30
N ARG A 277 9.36 -4.54 -3.45
CA ARG A 277 8.81 -4.90 -4.77
C ARG A 277 8.89 -6.40 -5.07
N SER A 278 9.99 -7.05 -4.72
CA SER A 278 10.19 -8.48 -4.98
C SER A 278 9.36 -9.40 -4.07
N TYR A 279 8.88 -8.88 -2.93
CA TYR A 279 8.05 -9.64 -2.00
C TYR A 279 6.55 -9.46 -2.25
N LEU A 280 6.13 -8.32 -2.82
CA LEU A 280 4.73 -8.09 -3.24
C LEU A 280 4.34 -8.93 -4.46
N ASP A 281 5.25 -9.07 -5.42
CA ASP A 281 5.02 -9.87 -6.63
C ASP A 281 6.32 -10.58 -7.00
N PRO A 282 6.60 -11.75 -6.36
CA PRO A 282 7.81 -12.50 -6.59
C PRO A 282 7.82 -13.09 -8.00
N ALA A 283 8.94 -12.89 -8.70
CA ALA A 283 9.11 -13.45 -10.03
C ALA A 283 8.93 -14.98 -9.99
N PRO A 284 8.28 -15.58 -11.01
CA PRO A 284 8.17 -17.02 -11.08
C PRO A 284 9.58 -17.63 -11.13
N PRO A 285 9.80 -18.76 -10.44
CA PRO A 285 11.11 -19.38 -10.42
C PRO A 285 11.51 -19.77 -11.86
N PRO A 286 12.78 -19.58 -12.24
CA PRO A 286 13.25 -19.87 -13.59
C PRO A 286 12.99 -21.32 -14.00
N ALA A 287 12.66 -21.50 -15.28
CA ALA A 287 12.33 -22.81 -15.83
C ALA A 287 13.58 -23.70 -15.99
N CYS A 288 13.77 -24.58 -14.99
CA CYS A 288 14.54 -25.84 -15.04
C CYS A 288 16.10 -25.77 -15.08
N ASN A 289 16.77 -26.58 -14.25
CA ASN A 289 17.63 -27.72 -14.66
C ASN A 289 18.38 -28.35 -13.45
N SER A 290 18.12 -29.65 -13.22
CA SER A 290 18.93 -30.66 -12.48
C SER A 290 19.46 -30.42 -11.06
N GLU A 291 19.45 -29.21 -10.51
CA GLU A 291 19.98 -28.94 -9.17
C GLU A 291 18.87 -28.89 -8.12
N GLU A 292 19.03 -29.71 -7.08
CA GLU A 292 18.19 -29.69 -5.88
C GLU A 292 18.34 -28.34 -5.16
N LEU A 293 17.24 -27.90 -4.53
CA LEU A 293 17.24 -26.67 -3.74
C LEU A 293 18.19 -26.81 -2.56
N SER A 294 19.07 -25.82 -2.38
CA SER A 294 20.02 -25.76 -1.27
C SER A 294 19.58 -24.70 -0.26
N LEU A 295 19.56 -25.07 1.02
CA LEU A 295 19.26 -24.16 2.12
C LEU A 295 20.38 -23.12 2.29
N ASN A 296 20.05 -21.84 2.22
CA ASN A 296 21.00 -20.74 2.38
C ASN A 296 20.45 -19.65 3.32
N CYS A 297 21.34 -18.92 3.98
CA CYS A 297 20.98 -17.85 4.90
C CYS A 297 21.49 -16.49 4.39
N ALA A 298 20.63 -15.48 4.43
CA ALA A 298 21.00 -14.09 4.22
C ALA A 298 20.23 -13.18 5.18
N HIS A 299 20.90 -12.16 5.69
CA HIS A 299 20.35 -11.20 6.65
C HIS A 299 19.72 -11.84 7.91
N GLY A 300 20.19 -13.03 8.31
CA GLY A 300 19.67 -13.76 9.47
C GLY A 300 18.40 -14.56 9.22
N LEU A 301 17.90 -14.59 7.98
CA LEU A 301 16.77 -15.42 7.57
C LEU A 301 17.23 -16.51 6.61
N TRP A 302 16.45 -17.59 6.54
CA TRP A 302 16.69 -18.75 5.71
C TRP A 302 15.79 -18.74 4.48
N GLY A 303 16.35 -19.18 3.36
CA GLY A 303 15.67 -19.38 2.09
C GLY A 303 16.33 -20.51 1.31
N TYR A 304 15.98 -20.66 0.05
CA TYR A 304 16.46 -21.75 -0.80
C TYR A 304 16.91 -21.23 -2.16
N THR A 305 18.10 -21.64 -2.55
CA THR A 305 18.69 -21.29 -3.86
C THR A 305 18.80 -22.51 -4.76
N ARG A 306 18.89 -22.23 -6.07
CA ARG A 306 19.40 -23.16 -7.07
C ARG A 306 20.62 -22.51 -7.69
N GLY A 307 21.79 -23.11 -7.50
CA GLY A 307 23.06 -22.41 -7.72
C GLY A 307 23.11 -21.09 -6.91
N ASP A 308 23.35 -19.99 -7.62
CA ASP A 308 23.42 -18.64 -7.05
C ASP A 308 22.08 -17.88 -7.05
N GLU A 309 21.01 -18.49 -7.57
CA GLU A 309 19.70 -17.84 -7.72
C GLU A 309 18.74 -18.21 -6.58
N TRP A 310 18.11 -17.22 -5.94
CA TRP A 310 17.05 -17.45 -4.95
C TRP A 310 15.78 -17.94 -5.64
N ILE A 311 15.36 -19.17 -5.29
CA ILE A 311 14.07 -19.74 -5.71
C ILE A 311 13.01 -19.43 -4.67
N ILE A 312 13.39 -19.52 -3.39
CA ILE A 312 12.59 -19.07 -2.26
C ILE A 312 13.47 -18.08 -1.50
N PRO A 313 13.11 -16.79 -1.43
CA PRO A 313 13.97 -15.80 -0.80
C PRO A 313 14.13 -16.06 0.72
N PRO A 314 15.11 -15.42 1.37
CA PRO A 314 15.31 -15.52 2.82
C PRO A 314 14.11 -14.96 3.59
N LEU A 315 13.20 -15.84 4.02
CA LEU A 315 11.92 -15.49 4.66
C LEU A 315 11.73 -16.17 6.02
N TYR A 316 12.43 -17.28 6.27
CA TYR A 316 12.16 -18.15 7.42
C TYR A 316 13.14 -17.90 8.56
N ASP A 317 12.67 -17.97 9.80
CA ASP A 317 13.52 -17.81 10.98
C ASP A 317 14.46 -19.02 11.17
N LEU A 318 13.97 -20.21 10.80
CA LEU A 318 14.75 -21.44 10.69
C LEU A 318 14.30 -22.24 9.47
N GLY A 319 15.21 -23.03 8.90
CA GLY A 319 14.92 -23.94 7.79
C GLY A 319 15.75 -25.22 7.85
N PHE A 320 15.28 -26.25 7.17
CA PHE A 320 15.97 -27.53 6.97
C PHE A 320 15.99 -27.86 5.48
N GLU A 321 16.99 -28.62 5.05
CA GLU A 321 17.08 -29.09 3.66
C GLU A 321 15.82 -29.84 3.21
N PHE A 322 15.55 -29.76 1.91
CA PHE A 322 14.47 -30.51 1.29
C PHE A 322 14.67 -32.02 1.46
N SER A 323 13.59 -32.70 1.84
CA SER A 323 13.50 -34.16 1.96
C SER A 323 12.13 -34.59 1.48
N GLU A 324 12.09 -35.59 0.59
CA GLU A 324 10.85 -36.13 0.03
C GLU A 324 9.95 -35.08 -0.66
N GLY A 325 10.56 -34.02 -1.23
CA GLY A 325 9.87 -32.92 -1.91
C GLY A 325 9.23 -31.89 -0.96
N THR A 326 9.61 -31.88 0.32
CA THR A 326 9.17 -30.88 1.30
C THR A 326 10.35 -30.38 2.13
N ALA A 327 10.30 -29.14 2.58
CA ALA A 327 11.23 -28.61 3.56
C ALA A 327 10.50 -28.18 4.83
N LEU A 328 11.15 -28.35 5.97
CA LEU A 328 10.65 -27.93 7.27
C LEU A 328 11.20 -26.55 7.60
N VAL A 329 10.31 -25.59 7.87
CA VAL A 329 10.67 -24.19 8.12
C VAL A 329 9.92 -23.63 9.32
N GLN A 330 10.48 -22.59 9.94
CA GLN A 330 9.86 -21.89 11.05
C GLN A 330 9.57 -20.44 10.68
N LEU A 331 8.37 -19.99 11.03
CA LEU A 331 7.95 -18.60 11.01
C LEU A 331 7.48 -18.22 12.41
N GLY A 332 8.13 -17.23 13.01
CA GLY A 332 8.01 -16.91 14.42
C GLY A 332 8.29 -18.14 15.28
N ARG A 333 7.23 -18.68 15.91
CA ARG A 333 7.30 -19.88 16.76
C ARG A 333 6.59 -21.08 16.16
N VAL A 334 6.13 -20.97 14.91
CA VAL A 334 5.27 -21.96 14.26
C VAL A 334 6.06 -22.68 13.18
N TRP A 335 5.95 -24.01 13.17
CA TRP A 335 6.61 -24.86 12.18
C TRP A 335 5.68 -25.20 11.01
N HIS A 336 6.23 -25.21 9.81
CA HIS A 336 5.52 -25.47 8.57
C HIS A 336 6.33 -26.41 7.66
N PHE A 337 5.62 -27.24 6.90
CA PHE A 337 6.20 -27.88 5.72
C PHE A 337 5.85 -27.06 4.48
N ILE A 338 6.86 -26.75 3.67
CA ILE A 338 6.72 -26.04 2.40
C ILE A 338 7.07 -26.93 1.20
N ASP A 339 6.53 -26.60 0.04
CA ASP A 339 6.96 -27.19 -1.24
C ASP A 339 8.15 -26.43 -1.86
N GLU A 340 8.63 -26.93 -2.99
CA GLU A 340 9.74 -26.31 -3.75
C GLU A 340 9.42 -24.93 -4.32
N LYS A 341 8.16 -24.48 -4.25
CA LYS A 341 7.72 -23.13 -4.61
C LYS A 341 7.58 -22.22 -3.38
N GLY A 342 7.93 -22.70 -2.19
CA GLY A 342 7.80 -21.98 -0.92
C GLY A 342 6.37 -21.93 -0.37
N ARG A 343 5.42 -22.66 -0.97
CA ARG A 343 4.03 -22.67 -0.50
C ARG A 343 3.91 -23.56 0.72
N THR A 344 3.31 -23.04 1.79
CA THR A 344 2.98 -23.82 2.99
C THR A 344 1.97 -24.92 2.64
N ILE A 345 2.36 -26.19 2.85
CA ILE A 345 1.52 -27.38 2.65
C ILE A 345 0.90 -27.83 3.98
N ILE A 346 1.68 -27.80 5.07
CA ILE A 346 1.23 -28.27 6.39
C ILE A 346 1.67 -27.26 7.45
N THR A 347 0.72 -26.77 8.23
CA THR A 347 1.00 -26.01 9.46
C THR A 347 0.99 -26.95 10.65
N CYS A 348 2.12 -27.04 11.34
CA CYS A 348 2.35 -28.02 12.40
C CYS A 348 1.96 -27.46 13.78
N GLY A 349 2.06 -26.15 13.97
CA GLY A 349 1.85 -25.46 15.25
C GLY A 349 3.16 -25.08 15.96
N LYS A 350 3.03 -24.60 17.21
CA LYS A 350 4.16 -24.22 18.07
C LYS A 350 4.75 -25.45 18.75
N GLY A 351 6.06 -25.70 18.57
CA GLY A 351 6.72 -26.88 19.13
C GLY A 351 8.20 -26.67 19.43
N HIS A 352 8.69 -27.38 20.46
CA HIS A 352 10.10 -27.34 20.91
C HIS A 352 11.04 -28.07 19.95
N GLY A 353 10.51 -29.02 19.18
CA GLY A 353 11.30 -29.79 18.23
C GLY A 353 10.41 -30.55 17.26
N ILE A 354 10.70 -30.38 15.98
CA ILE A 354 10.07 -31.12 14.88
C ILE A 354 11.17 -31.64 13.97
N LYS A 355 10.99 -32.86 13.47
CA LYS A 355 11.96 -33.50 12.57
C LYS A 355 11.54 -33.32 11.12
N PRO A 356 12.50 -33.17 10.18
CA PRO A 356 12.19 -33.23 8.75
C PRO A 356 11.46 -34.52 8.37
N MET A 357 10.69 -34.47 7.28
CA MET A 357 9.91 -35.60 6.79
C MET A 357 10.82 -36.78 6.42
N ARG A 358 10.50 -37.97 6.92
CA ARG A 358 11.15 -39.25 6.59
C ARG A 358 10.14 -40.38 6.54
N ASP A 359 10.20 -41.20 5.50
CA ASP A 359 9.26 -42.28 5.21
C ASP A 359 7.79 -41.81 5.24
N GLY A 360 7.54 -40.59 4.74
CA GLY A 360 6.23 -39.94 4.73
C GLY A 360 5.69 -39.53 6.11
N LYS A 361 6.52 -39.49 7.15
CA LYS A 361 6.17 -39.10 8.51
C LYS A 361 7.14 -38.08 9.10
N SER A 362 6.63 -37.24 9.97
CA SER A 362 7.40 -36.35 10.84
C SER A 362 6.87 -36.47 12.27
N HIS A 363 7.75 -36.25 13.25
CA HIS A 363 7.41 -36.25 14.67
C HIS A 363 7.59 -34.84 15.21
N ILE A 364 6.57 -34.35 15.92
CA ILE A 364 6.56 -33.06 16.59
C ILE A 364 6.34 -33.25 18.09
N VAL A 365 7.11 -32.50 18.88
CA VAL A 365 6.87 -32.28 20.30
C VAL A 365 6.38 -30.83 20.48
N TYR A 366 5.12 -30.69 20.88
CA TYR A 366 4.48 -29.40 21.11
C TYR A 366 5.04 -28.71 22.35
N GLU A 367 4.76 -27.41 22.47
CA GLU A 367 5.26 -26.63 23.60
C GLU A 367 4.72 -27.10 24.97
N ASP A 368 3.52 -27.70 24.97
CA ASP A 368 2.87 -28.29 26.15
C ASP A 368 3.39 -29.70 26.50
N GLY A 369 4.36 -30.20 25.75
CA GLY A 369 4.94 -31.54 25.91
C GLY A 369 4.14 -32.66 25.28
N SER A 370 2.99 -32.38 24.64
CA SER A 370 2.27 -33.38 23.87
C SER A 370 3.01 -33.71 22.57
N GLU A 371 2.81 -34.93 22.07
CA GLU A 371 3.48 -35.41 20.87
C GLU A 371 2.49 -35.77 19.76
N ALA A 372 2.89 -35.59 18.51
CA ALA A 372 2.13 -36.07 17.36
C ALA A 372 3.03 -36.56 16.22
N ILE A 373 2.45 -37.43 15.40
CA ILE A 373 2.97 -37.81 14.10
C ILE A 373 2.22 -37.00 13.03
N ILE A 374 2.98 -36.29 12.20
CA ILE A 374 2.51 -35.57 11.03
C ILE A 374 2.78 -36.45 9.81
N TYR A 375 1.76 -36.69 9.01
CA TYR A 375 1.86 -37.47 7.78
C TYR A 375 1.93 -36.54 6.57
N ARG A 376 2.56 -37.02 5.48
CA ARG A 376 2.71 -36.25 4.23
C ARG A 376 1.38 -35.77 3.63
N ASN A 377 0.27 -36.46 3.90
CA ASN A 377 -1.07 -36.06 3.47
C ASN A 377 -1.68 -34.92 4.32
N GLY A 378 -0.94 -34.39 5.30
CA GLY A 378 -1.40 -33.35 6.22
C GLY A 378 -2.11 -33.87 7.47
N GLU A 379 -2.33 -35.19 7.59
CA GLU A 379 -2.93 -35.76 8.79
C GLU A 379 -1.99 -35.61 9.99
N ILE A 380 -2.52 -35.14 11.13
CA ILE A 380 -1.78 -35.00 12.39
C ILE A 380 -2.42 -35.91 13.43
N LYS A 381 -1.66 -36.90 13.92
CA LYS A 381 -2.13 -37.89 14.89
C LYS A 381 -1.37 -37.77 16.21
N LYS A 382 -2.07 -37.40 17.27
CA LYS A 382 -1.52 -37.36 18.64
C LYS A 382 -1.10 -38.76 19.09
N ILE A 383 0.01 -38.83 19.83
CA ILE A 383 0.59 -40.07 20.37
C ILE A 383 0.11 -40.31 21.79
#